data_AF-A0A1M4WA38-F1
#
_entry.id   AF-A0A1M4WA38-F1
#
_cell.length_a   1.000
_cell.length_b   1.000
_cell.length_c   1.000
_cell.angle_alpha   90.00
_cell.angle_beta   90.00
_cell.angle_gamma   90.00
#
_symmetry.space_group_name_H-M   'P 1'
#
loop_
_entity.id
_entity.type
_entity.pdbx_description
1 polymer ?
#
loop_
_entity_poly.entity_id
_entity_poly.type
_entity_poly.pdbx_seq_one_letter_code
_entity_poly.pdbx_strand_id
1 'polypeptide(L)'
;MVHCNFLSIMDDQIHPNYKPAAYLIFAAIAVDLINGFIQKGTNPDFDMVTLAEVSLMFLTFGYFAFIGKDWIKWVILLATILTIFPIVAALNQKANQLNILYISQFFSSLLKFSSFIILSLVPKKN
;
A
#
# COMPACT_ATOMS: atom_id res chain seq x y z
N MET A 1 -46.25 -0.46 -11.23
CA MET A 1 -45.27 0.37 -11.97
C MET A 1 -45.27 1.72 -11.28
N VAL A 2 -44.42 2.02 -10.29
CA VAL A 2 -42.96 2.17 -10.37
C VAL A 2 -42.32 1.56 -9.11
N HIS A 3 -41.76 0.38 -9.28
CA HIS A 3 -40.77 -0.24 -8.41
C HIS A 3 -39.42 0.24 -8.98
N CYS A 4 -38.80 1.28 -8.43
CA CYS A 4 -37.39 1.68 -8.67
C CYS A 4 -37.05 3.05 -8.05
N ASN A 5 -37.36 3.27 -6.76
CA ASN A 5 -36.81 4.43 -6.04
C ASN A 5 -36.10 4.06 -4.73
N PHE A 6 -35.99 2.77 -4.41
CA PHE A 6 -35.33 2.31 -3.19
C PHE A 6 -33.84 1.93 -3.41
N LEU A 7 -33.43 1.73 -4.66
CA LEU A 7 -32.05 1.36 -5.00
C LEU A 7 -31.10 2.55 -5.17
N SER A 8 -31.59 3.80 -5.21
CA SER A 8 -30.71 4.97 -5.35
C SER A 8 -30.15 5.49 -4.02
N ILE A 9 -30.47 4.86 -2.89
CA ILE A 9 -30.08 5.31 -1.53
C ILE A 9 -28.84 4.57 -1.01
N MET A 10 -28.44 3.45 -1.64
CA MET A 10 -27.25 2.68 -1.23
C MET A 10 -25.93 3.16 -1.84
N ASP A 11 -25.96 4.06 -2.82
CA ASP A 11 -24.76 4.72 -3.34
C ASP A 11 -24.49 6.00 -2.52
N ASP A 12 -24.06 5.82 -1.27
CA ASP A 12 -23.05 6.71 -0.72
C ASP A 12 -21.85 6.59 -1.67
N GLN A 13 -21.83 7.39 -2.76
CA GLN A 13 -20.86 7.27 -3.84
C GLN A 13 -19.47 7.37 -3.23
N ILE A 14 -18.76 6.24 -3.18
CA ILE A 14 -17.37 6.16 -2.74
C ILE A 14 -16.60 7.16 -3.59
N HIS A 15 -15.95 8.14 -2.93
CA HIS A 15 -15.20 9.18 -3.62
C HIS A 15 -14.22 8.55 -4.63
N PRO A 16 -14.13 9.06 -5.88
CA PRO A 16 -13.37 8.42 -6.96
C PRO A 16 -11.91 8.14 -6.60
N ASN A 17 -11.31 8.95 -5.71
CA ASN A 17 -9.93 8.81 -5.23
C ASN A 17 -9.66 7.52 -4.42
N TYR A 18 -10.67 6.87 -3.85
CA TYR A 18 -10.48 5.64 -3.07
C TYR A 18 -9.96 4.47 -3.91
N LYS A 19 -10.46 4.31 -5.15
CA LYS A 19 -10.05 3.22 -6.04
C LYS A 19 -8.59 3.36 -6.52
N PRO A 20 -8.14 4.53 -7.05
CA PRO A 20 -6.74 4.76 -7.37
C PRO A 20 -5.81 4.56 -6.18
N ALA A 21 -6.19 5.01 -4.98
CA ALA A 21 -5.40 4.78 -3.78
C ALA A 21 -5.26 3.29 -3.45
N ALA A 22 -6.35 2.51 -3.54
CA ALA A 22 -6.31 1.07 -3.36
C ALA A 22 -5.39 0.38 -4.39
N TYR A 23 -5.45 0.81 -5.66
CA TYR A 23 -4.57 0.26 -6.71
C TYR A 23 -3.09 0.56 -6.46
N LEU A 24 -2.75 1.74 -5.94
CA LEU A 24 -1.38 2.04 -5.55
C LEU A 24 -0.89 1.15 -4.40
N ILE A 25 -1.77 0.83 -3.44
CA ILE A 25 -1.43 -0.10 -2.35
C ILE A 25 -1.22 -1.52 -2.90
N PHE A 26 -2.10 -2.00 -3.78
CA PHE A 26 -1.94 -3.31 -4.41
C PHE A 26 -0.68 -3.39 -5.28
N ALA A 27 -0.37 -2.34 -6.03
CA ALA A 27 0.86 -2.25 -6.80
C ALA A 27 2.10 -2.31 -5.90
N ALA A 28 2.09 -1.60 -4.75
CA ALA A 28 3.19 -1.65 -3.79
C ALA A 28 3.43 -3.05 -3.23
N ILE A 29 2.34 -3.76 -2.88
CA ILE A 29 2.43 -5.15 -2.39
C ILE A 29 2.97 -6.09 -3.46
N ALA A 30 2.54 -5.93 -4.71
CA ALA A 30 3.07 -6.75 -5.81
C ALA A 30 4.59 -6.56 -5.95
N VAL A 31 5.08 -5.33 -5.84
CA VAL A 31 6.50 -5.00 -5.84
C VAL A 31 7.23 -5.65 -4.65
N ASP A 32 6.66 -5.55 -3.43
CA ASP A 32 7.24 -6.16 -2.22
C ASP A 32 7.33 -7.69 -2.33
N LEU A 33 6.28 -8.34 -2.86
CA LEU A 33 6.26 -9.78 -3.08
C LEU A 33 7.31 -10.21 -4.10
N ILE A 34 7.41 -9.53 -5.25
CA ILE A 34 8.43 -9.82 -6.27
C ILE A 34 9.84 -9.70 -5.65
N ASN A 35 10.11 -8.63 -4.90
CA ASN A 35 11.39 -8.45 -4.22
C ASN A 35 11.67 -9.55 -3.20
N GLY A 36 10.66 -9.93 -2.43
CA GLY A 36 10.79 -10.96 -1.42
C GLY A 36 11.07 -12.34 -2.02
N PHE A 37 10.46 -12.68 -3.15
CA PHE A 37 10.77 -13.90 -3.89
C PHE A 37 12.21 -13.91 -4.41
N ILE A 38 12.70 -12.77 -4.93
CA ILE A 38 14.10 -12.64 -5.34
C ILE A 38 15.05 -12.78 -4.13
N GLN A 39 14.70 -12.18 -2.99
CA GLN A 39 15.49 -12.29 -1.76
C GLN A 39 15.53 -13.71 -1.21
N LYS A 40 14.43 -14.45 -1.22
CA LYS A 40 14.43 -15.87 -0.83
C LYS A 40 15.40 -16.72 -1.66
N GLY A 41 15.55 -16.39 -2.95
CA GLY A 41 16.48 -17.10 -3.84
C GLY A 41 17.95 -16.74 -3.61
N THR A 42 18.25 -15.63 -2.94
CA THR A 42 19.61 -15.07 -2.81
C THR A 42 20.11 -14.98 -1.37
N ASN A 43 19.20 -14.97 -0.38
CA ASN A 43 19.48 -14.88 1.03
C ASN A 43 18.79 -16.03 1.79
N PRO A 44 19.55 -17.01 2.33
CA PRO A 44 18.98 -18.14 3.07
C PRO A 44 18.31 -17.73 4.39
N ASP A 45 18.66 -16.56 4.94
CA ASP A 45 18.08 -16.03 6.19
C ASP A 45 16.83 -15.18 5.96
N PHE A 46 16.36 -15.06 4.71
CA PHE A 46 15.18 -14.27 4.40
C PHE A 46 13.89 -14.94 4.88
N ASP A 47 13.19 -14.28 5.79
CA ASP A 47 11.94 -14.78 6.34
C ASP A 47 10.74 -14.48 5.43
N MET A 48 10.29 -15.52 4.73
CA MET A 48 9.09 -15.48 3.89
C MET A 48 7.78 -15.38 4.67
N VAL A 49 7.75 -15.84 5.92
CA VAL A 49 6.54 -15.78 6.75
C VAL A 49 6.22 -14.33 7.08
N THR A 50 7.22 -13.58 7.56
CA THR A 50 7.09 -12.14 7.82
C THR A 50 6.63 -11.38 6.57
N LEU A 51 7.20 -11.68 5.39
CA LEU A 51 6.77 -11.06 4.13
C LEU A 51 5.29 -11.33 3.83
N ALA A 52 4.84 -12.58 3.98
CA ALA A 52 3.47 -12.98 3.71
C ALA A 52 2.47 -12.29 4.65
N GLU A 53 2.79 -12.21 5.95
CA GLU A 53 1.97 -11.53 6.95
C GLU A 53 1.82 -10.03 6.67
N VAL A 54 2.94 -9.35 6.39
CA VAL A 54 2.94 -7.93 6.04
C VAL A 54 2.17 -7.69 4.73
N SER A 55 2.36 -8.55 3.73
CA SER A 55 1.64 -8.45 2.46
C SER A 55 0.13 -8.62 2.65
N LEU A 56 -0.30 -9.58 3.47
CA LEU A 56 -1.72 -9.81 3.78
C LEU A 56 -2.34 -8.62 4.54
N MET A 57 -1.59 -8.04 5.49
CA MET A 57 -2.00 -6.83 6.21
C MET A 57 -2.23 -5.66 5.23
N PHE A 58 -1.28 -5.39 4.33
CA PHE A 58 -1.43 -4.32 3.33
C PHE A 58 -2.51 -4.64 2.29
N LEU A 59 -2.74 -5.90 1.92
CA LEU A 59 -3.85 -6.31 1.06
C LEU A 59 -5.18 -5.95 1.71
N THR A 60 -5.31 -6.23 3.01
CA THR A 60 -6.47 -5.88 3.81
C THR A 60 -6.67 -4.35 3.84
N PHE A 61 -5.59 -3.58 3.94
CA PHE A 61 -5.67 -2.12 3.88
C PHE A 61 -6.09 -1.61 2.50
N GLY A 62 -5.56 -2.19 1.43
CA GLY A 62 -5.98 -1.89 0.06
C GLY A 62 -7.46 -2.18 -0.15
N TYR A 63 -7.98 -3.27 0.41
CA TYR A 63 -9.41 -3.59 0.38
C TYR A 63 -10.25 -2.56 1.16
N PHE A 64 -9.82 -2.14 2.35
CA PHE A 64 -10.52 -1.09 3.10
C PHE A 64 -10.51 0.26 2.39
N ALA A 65 -9.42 0.60 1.71
CA ALA A 65 -9.38 1.76 0.82
C ALA A 65 -10.36 1.60 -0.36
N PHE A 66 -10.42 0.42 -0.98
CA PHE A 66 -11.31 0.16 -2.11
C PHE A 66 -12.79 0.35 -1.78
N ILE A 67 -13.22 -0.07 -0.59
CA ILE A 67 -14.61 0.09 -0.12
C ILE A 67 -14.89 1.47 0.52
N GLY A 68 -13.94 2.41 0.47
CA GLY A 68 -14.17 3.79 0.89
C GLY A 68 -14.03 4.07 2.39
N LYS A 69 -13.25 3.29 3.14
CA LYS A 69 -13.07 3.55 4.58
C LYS A 69 -12.09 4.70 4.84
N ASP A 70 -12.61 5.82 5.34
CA ASP A 70 -11.84 7.04 5.61
C ASP A 70 -10.68 6.90 6.60
N TRP A 71 -10.82 6.05 7.62
CA TRP A 71 -9.79 5.87 8.65
C TRP A 71 -8.50 5.24 8.09
N ILE A 72 -8.57 4.60 6.92
CA ILE A 72 -7.45 3.85 6.35
C ILE A 72 -6.26 4.74 6.00
N LYS A 73 -6.49 6.01 5.71
CA LYS A 73 -5.41 6.98 5.41
C LYS A 73 -4.44 7.13 6.57
N TRP A 74 -4.93 7.11 7.81
CA TRP A 74 -4.07 7.20 8.99
C TRP A 74 -3.25 5.95 9.22
N VAL A 75 -3.82 4.78 8.90
CA VAL A 75 -3.12 3.50 9.03
C VAL A 75 -2.06 3.33 7.95
N ILE A 76 -2.35 3.74 6.72
CA ILE A 76 -1.35 3.76 5.63
C ILE A 76 -0.23 4.74 5.95
N LEU A 77 -0.54 5.91 6.50
CA LEU A 77 0.48 6.88 6.91
C LEU A 77 1.42 6.28 7.96
N LEU A 78 0.86 5.69 9.02
CA LEU A 78 1.64 5.03 10.06
C LEU A 78 2.52 3.92 9.48
N ALA A 79 1.94 3.06 8.66
CA ALA A 79 2.66 1.97 8.03
C ALA A 79 3.78 2.47 7.10
N THR A 80 3.55 3.57 6.37
CA THR A 80 4.56 4.19 5.49
C THR A 80 5.71 4.80 6.30
N ILE A 81 5.44 5.43 7.44
CA ILE A 81 6.49 5.95 8.33
C ILE A 81 7.36 4.79 8.86
N LEU A 82 6.75 3.66 9.23
CA LEU A 82 7.50 2.49 9.67
C LEU A 82 8.37 1.89 8.55
N THR A 83 8.01 2.08 7.28
CA THR A 83 8.84 1.63 6.14
C THR A 83 10.06 2.51 5.84
N ILE A 84 10.28 3.61 6.57
CA ILE A 84 11.49 4.45 6.42
C ILE A 84 12.73 3.77 7.00
N PHE A 85 12.61 2.94 8.04
CA PHE A 85 13.78 2.31 8.68
C PHE A 85 14.63 1.46 7.72
N PRO A 86 14.05 0.61 6.85
CA PRO A 86 14.80 -0.08 5.79
C PRO A 86 15.54 0.85 4.83
N ILE A 87 14.97 2.01 4.50
CA ILE A 87 15.59 3.00 3.60
C ILE A 87 16.82 3.63 4.26
N VAL A 88 16.73 3.96 5.54
CA VAL A 88 17.87 4.49 6.31
C VAL A 88 19.00 3.45 6.41
N ALA A 89 18.66 2.17 6.59
CA ALA A 89 19.64 1.10 6.59
C ALA A 89 20.36 0.95 5.22
N ALA A 90 19.67 1.21 4.11
CA ALA A 90 20.24 1.17 2.76
C ALA A 90 21.27 2.28 2.50
N LEU A 91 21.14 3.44 3.14
CA LEU A 91 22.08 4.58 2.98
C LEU A 91 23.48 4.28 3.52
N ASN A 92 23.64 3.26 4.37
CA ASN A 92 24.92 2.84 4.93
C ASN A 92 25.68 1.82 4.05
N GLN A 93 25.18 1.48 2.86
CA GLN A 93 25.84 0.55 1.95
C GLN A 93 26.82 1.23 1.00
N LYS A 94 27.87 0.50 0.60
CA LYS A 94 28.88 0.99 -0.35
C LYS A 94 28.23 1.32 -1.69
N ALA A 95 28.50 2.53 -2.21
CA ALA A 95 27.89 3.11 -3.42
C ALA A 95 27.96 2.26 -4.70
N ASN A 96 28.84 1.26 -4.77
CA ASN A 96 29.02 0.40 -5.95
C ASN A 96 28.17 -0.90 -5.92
N GLN A 97 27.30 -1.05 -4.92
CA GLN A 97 26.37 -2.17 -4.77
C GLN A 97 24.93 -1.67 -4.60
N LEU A 98 24.50 -0.71 -5.44
CA LEU A 98 23.09 -0.33 -5.53
C LEU A 98 22.27 -1.55 -5.94
N ASN A 99 21.78 -2.28 -4.94
CA ASN A 99 21.01 -3.49 -5.13
C ASN A 99 19.61 -3.10 -5.63
N ILE A 100 19.18 -3.74 -6.71
CA ILE A 100 17.88 -3.49 -7.34
C ILE A 100 16.73 -3.67 -6.34
N LEU A 101 16.96 -4.48 -5.29
CA LEU A 101 16.07 -4.68 -4.17
C LEU A 101 15.78 -3.39 -3.37
N TYR A 102 16.79 -2.53 -3.13
CA TYR A 102 16.59 -1.27 -2.41
C TYR A 102 15.84 -0.23 -3.25
N ILE A 103 16.11 -0.19 -4.55
CA ILE A 103 15.38 0.67 -5.49
C ILE A 103 13.90 0.28 -5.51
N SER A 104 13.64 -1.02 -5.54
CA SER A 104 12.30 -1.57 -5.56
C SER A 104 11.56 -1.34 -4.23
N GLN A 105 12.26 -1.44 -3.09
CA GLN A 105 11.74 -1.05 -1.77
C GLN A 105 11.37 0.43 -1.69
N PHE A 106 12.22 1.31 -2.26
CA PHE A 106 11.93 2.74 -2.36
C PHE A 106 10.70 3.01 -3.23
N PHE A 107 10.59 2.32 -4.37
CA PHE A 107 9.44 2.44 -5.27
C PHE A 107 8.13 1.99 -4.59
N SER A 108 8.14 0.87 -3.88
CA SER A 108 7.00 0.41 -3.07
C SER A 108 6.59 1.44 -2.01
N SER A 109 7.57 2.04 -1.32
CA SER A 109 7.32 3.08 -0.32
C SER A 109 6.72 4.34 -0.94
N LEU A 110 7.17 4.73 -2.13
CA LEU A 110 6.63 5.87 -2.88
C LEU A 110 5.16 5.64 -3.28
N LEU A 111 4.80 4.42 -3.68
CA LEU A 111 3.42 4.05 -4.00
C LEU A 111 2.50 4.12 -2.77
N LYS A 112 2.97 3.62 -1.62
CA LYS A 112 2.24 3.70 -0.34
C LYS A 112 2.06 5.15 0.12
N PHE A 113 3.08 5.99 -0.04
CA PHE A 113 2.97 7.41 0.27
C PHE A 113 2.00 8.15 -0.67
N SER A 114 2.05 7.83 -1.97
CA SER A 114 1.15 8.40 -2.97
C SER A 114 -0.31 8.01 -2.70
N SER A 115 -0.59 6.79 -2.23
CA SER A 115 -1.95 6.38 -1.86
C SER A 115 -2.48 7.18 -0.67
N PHE A 116 -1.64 7.48 0.33
CA PHE A 116 -2.00 8.36 1.44
C PHE A 116 -2.37 9.78 0.96
N ILE A 117 -1.57 10.38 0.07
CA ILE A 117 -1.87 11.70 -0.50
C ILE A 117 -3.24 11.68 -1.18
N ILE A 118 -3.49 10.70 -2.04
CA ILE A 118 -4.76 10.57 -2.78
C ILE A 118 -5.96 10.42 -1.83
N LEU A 119 -5.83 9.61 -0.78
CA LEU A 119 -6.88 9.46 0.25
C LEU A 119 -7.09 10.72 1.07
N SER A 120 -6.05 11.53 1.27
CA SER A 120 -6.13 12.78 2.03
C SER A 120 -6.82 13.90 1.25
N LEU A 121 -6.86 13.79 -0.08
CA LEU A 121 -7.63 14.69 -0.96
C LEU A 121 -9.13 14.40 -0.94
N VAL A 122 -9.58 13.31 -0.30
CA VAL A 122 -11.00 13.03 -0.12
C VAL A 122 -11.57 14.01 0.93
N PRO A 123 -12.61 14.80 0.60
CA PRO A 123 -13.21 15.73 1.54
C PRO A 123 -13.81 14.98 2.73
N LYS A 124 -13.66 15.52 3.94
CA LYS A 124 -14.33 14.98 5.13
C LYS A 124 -15.84 15.07 4.93
N LYS A 125 -16.54 13.94 5.06
CA LYS A 125 -18.00 13.92 5.22
C LYS A 125 -18.29 14.54 6.60
N ASN A 126 -18.67 15.82 6.63
CA ASN A 126 -19.07 16.54 7.84
C ASN A 126 -20.40 16.02 8.37
#